data_AF-A0A1H8S8X5-F1
#
_entry.id   AF-A0A1H8S8X5-F1
#
_cell.length_a   1.000
_cell.length_b   1.000
_cell.length_c   1.000
_cell.angle_alpha   90.00
_cell.angle_beta   90.00
_cell.angle_gamma   90.00
#
_symmetry.space_group_name_H-M   'P 1'
#
loop_
_entity.id
_entity.type
_entity.pdbx_description
1 polymer ?
#
loop_
_entity_poly.entity_id
_entity_poly.type
_entity_poly.pdbx_seq_one_letter_code
_entity_poly.pdbx_strand_id
1 'polypeptide(L)'
;MTDPTGRVFLSYKHEQTDVANFLQTELERHGVPIWRDIFDLKPEPLRDEIIDQLENPETASGIALVSEGVADSDIILNDELPGFNKRWDGDDEFFVVVVPCPDISVGEAKSILNEAPILHGFSAWKMLPLEETTSDKATEIVQAVLSERIERINGYLPDGEPLECSLDTYESPAHDIDPAIAIDWSRSFEHGPPSQEVWNQRLLPALTTVTDSLIQNASGRPLRFRGRTHLPAAFAAGYCLPTTRRIQATWMQPTGPAGMTEWTLDIDQEESGLEGDLQRQPNHGTELAVLVNIAADVQPEIDQMHNDLPDFNGILRLTPEDGPGVELSPAQAAHAADVFRTKVRDAIKKLPKTSTIHLFMAGPTGLAFLFGRNSNTLRPIQTYLYSKDEGRYYPAGRLQNQSLSDGSDTASEDQ
;
A
#
# COMPACT_ATOMS: atom_id res chain seq x y z
N MET A 1 12.27 0.54 -25.96
CA MET A 1 12.18 -0.56 -24.98
C MET A 1 11.61 0.04 -23.73
N THR A 2 10.53 -0.54 -23.26
CA THR A 2 9.68 -0.10 -22.17
C THR A 2 10.40 -0.33 -20.85
N ASP A 3 10.31 0.64 -19.96
CA ASP A 3 10.66 0.47 -18.56
C ASP A 3 9.37 0.13 -17.79
N PRO A 4 9.16 -1.13 -17.36
CA PRO A 4 7.96 -1.52 -16.65
C PRO A 4 7.86 -0.93 -15.23
N THR A 5 8.93 -0.31 -14.72
CA THR A 5 8.91 0.40 -13.43
C THR A 5 8.30 1.80 -13.54
N GLY A 6 8.15 2.34 -14.76
CA GLY A 6 7.57 3.64 -15.05
C GLY A 6 6.05 3.73 -14.80
N ARG A 7 5.40 4.82 -15.22
CA ARG A 7 3.98 5.10 -14.94
C ARG A 7 3.02 4.45 -15.91
N VAL A 8 1.78 4.25 -15.48
CA VAL A 8 0.69 3.73 -16.32
C VAL A 8 -0.10 4.89 -16.91
N PHE A 9 -0.18 4.96 -18.23
CA PHE A 9 -0.94 5.98 -18.93
C PHE A 9 -2.44 5.66 -18.84
N LEU A 10 -3.23 6.54 -18.23
CA LEU A 10 -4.68 6.43 -18.23
C LEU A 10 -5.27 7.29 -19.35
N SER A 11 -5.67 6.65 -20.44
CA SER A 11 -6.40 7.23 -21.57
C SER A 11 -7.89 7.32 -21.23
N TYR A 12 -8.47 8.50 -21.39
CA TYR A 12 -9.88 8.76 -21.14
C TYR A 12 -10.32 10.01 -21.89
N LYS A 13 -11.63 10.12 -22.09
CA LYS A 13 -12.25 11.30 -22.67
C LYS A 13 -12.71 12.24 -21.55
N HIS A 14 -12.55 13.55 -21.73
CA HIS A 14 -12.70 14.56 -20.65
C HIS A 14 -14.08 14.51 -19.97
N GLU A 15 -15.12 14.16 -20.71
CA GLU A 15 -16.49 13.96 -20.20
C GLU A 15 -16.59 12.83 -19.16
N GLN A 16 -15.61 11.92 -19.10
CA GLN A 16 -15.50 10.84 -18.11
C GLN A 16 -14.48 11.12 -17.00
N THR A 17 -14.18 12.40 -16.75
CA THR A 17 -13.23 12.81 -15.69
C THR A 17 -13.57 12.20 -14.33
N ASP A 18 -14.85 12.07 -13.97
CA ASP A 18 -15.26 11.47 -12.69
C ASP A 18 -14.90 9.98 -12.60
N VAL A 19 -15.14 9.22 -13.67
CA VAL A 19 -14.78 7.79 -13.75
C VAL A 19 -13.26 7.62 -13.73
N ALA A 20 -12.54 8.48 -14.47
CA ALA A 20 -11.08 8.49 -14.49
C ALA A 20 -10.48 8.82 -13.11
N ASN A 21 -11.01 9.84 -12.43
CA ASN A 21 -10.60 10.24 -11.08
C ASN A 21 -10.83 9.11 -10.08
N PHE A 22 -12.00 8.44 -10.16
CA PHE A 22 -12.33 7.31 -9.32
C PHE A 22 -11.35 6.15 -9.55
N LEU A 23 -11.17 5.70 -10.80
CA LEU A 23 -10.29 4.57 -11.10
C LEU A 23 -8.82 4.87 -10.78
N GLN A 24 -8.35 6.08 -11.08
CA GLN A 24 -7.01 6.53 -10.68
C GLN A 24 -6.83 6.41 -9.16
N THR A 25 -7.78 6.92 -8.38
CA THR A 25 -7.71 6.86 -6.91
C THR A 25 -7.64 5.42 -6.41
N GLU A 26 -8.38 4.50 -7.04
CA GLU A 26 -8.32 3.08 -6.68
C GLU A 26 -6.98 2.44 -7.08
N LEU A 27 -6.45 2.74 -8.26
CA LEU A 27 -5.16 2.23 -8.75
C LEU A 27 -3.97 2.73 -7.90
N GLU A 28 -3.93 4.03 -7.59
CA GLU A 28 -2.89 4.66 -6.75
C GLU A 28 -2.91 4.09 -5.32
N ARG A 29 -4.10 3.87 -4.75
CA ARG A 29 -4.25 3.22 -3.44
C ARG A 29 -3.67 1.80 -3.42
N HIS A 30 -3.59 1.15 -4.58
CA HIS A 30 -3.06 -0.19 -4.77
C HIS A 30 -1.66 -0.20 -5.42
N GLY A 31 -0.91 0.89 -5.32
CA GLY A 31 0.49 0.87 -5.71
C GLY A 31 0.76 1.07 -7.19
N VAL A 32 -0.24 1.40 -8.00
CA VAL A 32 -0.06 1.62 -9.44
C VAL A 32 0.13 3.12 -9.70
N PRO A 33 1.34 3.57 -10.08
CA PRO A 33 1.58 4.98 -10.39
C PRO A 33 0.93 5.36 -11.72
N ILE A 34 0.03 6.34 -11.69
CA ILE A 34 -0.73 6.78 -12.86
C ILE A 34 -0.13 8.05 -13.46
N TRP A 35 -0.17 8.15 -14.78
CA TRP A 35 0.10 9.37 -15.53
C TRP A 35 -1.18 9.86 -16.22
N ARG A 36 -1.48 11.17 -16.14
CA ARG A 36 -2.64 11.80 -16.81
C ARG A 36 -2.35 13.20 -17.34
N ASP A 37 -2.95 13.48 -18.48
CA ASP A 37 -2.95 14.75 -19.21
C ASP A 37 -3.35 15.99 -18.37
N ILE A 38 -4.37 15.91 -17.51
CA ILE A 38 -4.88 17.06 -16.72
C ILE A 38 -3.93 17.49 -15.60
N PHE A 39 -3.13 16.57 -15.06
CA PHE A 39 -2.26 16.83 -13.91
C PHE A 39 -0.78 16.99 -14.29
N ASP A 40 -0.35 16.29 -15.35
CA ASP A 40 1.06 16.24 -15.78
C ASP A 40 1.36 17.18 -16.97
N LEU A 41 0.34 17.79 -17.60
CA LEU A 41 0.49 18.77 -18.68
C LEU A 41 -0.30 20.07 -18.41
N LYS A 42 -0.03 21.12 -19.21
CA LYS A 42 -0.76 22.41 -19.13
C LYS A 42 -2.24 22.21 -19.51
N PRO A 43 -3.16 23.10 -19.09
CA PRO A 43 -4.55 23.05 -19.54
C PRO A 43 -4.59 23.12 -21.07
N GLU A 44 -5.05 22.02 -21.69
CA GLU A 44 -4.92 21.66 -23.12
C GLU A 44 -3.51 21.21 -23.54
N PRO A 45 -3.15 19.93 -23.29
CA PRO A 45 -1.94 19.37 -23.84
C PRO A 45 -1.99 19.35 -25.36
N LEU A 46 -0.87 19.71 -25.97
CA LEU A 46 -0.74 19.61 -27.42
C LEU A 46 -0.75 18.12 -27.80
N ARG A 47 -1.42 17.76 -28.90
CA ARG A 47 -1.45 16.39 -29.44
C ARG A 47 -0.06 15.72 -29.47
N ASP A 48 0.97 16.50 -29.79
CA ASP A 48 2.36 16.05 -29.81
C ASP A 48 2.89 15.65 -28.42
N GLU A 49 2.49 16.33 -27.34
CA GLU A 49 2.90 15.99 -25.96
C GLU A 49 2.33 14.64 -25.51
N ILE A 50 1.11 14.31 -25.93
CA ILE A 50 0.49 13.00 -25.67
C ILE A 50 1.25 11.90 -26.43
N ILE A 51 1.61 12.14 -27.68
CA ILE A 51 2.40 11.20 -28.49
C ILE A 51 3.79 11.01 -27.88
N ASP A 52 4.47 12.09 -27.50
CA ASP A 52 5.78 12.04 -26.87
C ASP A 52 5.75 11.23 -25.57
N GLN A 53 4.69 11.39 -24.75
CA GLN A 53 4.52 10.60 -23.54
C GLN A 53 4.25 9.12 -23.84
N LEU A 54 3.44 8.81 -24.85
CA LEU A 54 3.21 7.42 -25.26
C LEU A 54 4.50 6.76 -25.74
N GLU A 55 5.37 7.48 -26.43
CA GLU A 55 6.67 6.97 -26.89
C GLU A 55 7.75 6.96 -25.78
N ASN A 56 7.50 7.62 -24.65
CA ASN A 56 8.42 7.64 -23.50
C ASN A 56 8.62 6.21 -22.95
N PRO A 57 9.87 5.70 -22.85
CA PRO A 57 10.18 4.44 -22.20
C PRO A 57 9.58 4.29 -20.79
N GLU A 58 9.48 5.38 -20.03
CA GLU A 58 8.93 5.44 -18.68
C GLU A 58 7.39 5.35 -18.63
N THR A 59 6.71 5.28 -19.78
CA THR A 59 5.31 4.85 -19.82
C THR A 59 5.30 3.32 -19.86
N ALA A 60 5.02 2.68 -18.73
CA ALA A 60 5.12 1.23 -18.55
C ALA A 60 3.98 0.46 -19.21
N SER A 61 2.78 1.03 -19.23
CA SER A 61 1.58 0.38 -19.79
C SER A 61 0.46 1.39 -20.06
N GLY A 62 -0.60 0.93 -20.73
CA GLY A 62 -1.78 1.73 -21.03
C GLY A 62 -3.07 1.17 -20.42
N ILE A 63 -3.91 2.06 -19.89
CA ILE A 63 -5.30 1.78 -19.54
C ILE A 63 -6.18 2.67 -20.43
N ALA A 64 -7.07 2.06 -21.21
CA ALA A 64 -8.02 2.77 -22.06
C ALA A 64 -9.42 2.73 -21.46
N LEU A 65 -9.91 3.86 -20.95
CA LEU A 65 -11.32 4.04 -20.61
C LEU A 65 -12.13 4.25 -21.89
N VAL A 66 -13.10 3.38 -22.14
CA VAL A 66 -13.96 3.45 -23.32
C VAL A 66 -15.37 3.84 -22.91
N SER A 67 -15.87 4.94 -23.45
CA SER A 67 -17.23 5.47 -23.29
C SER A 67 -17.83 5.77 -24.67
N GLU A 68 -19.11 6.13 -24.75
CA GLU A 68 -19.71 6.57 -26.02
C GLU A 68 -18.93 7.74 -26.65
N GLY A 69 -18.46 8.68 -25.82
CA GLY A 69 -17.73 9.87 -26.28
C GLY A 69 -16.35 9.59 -26.89
N VAL A 70 -15.82 8.37 -26.75
CA VAL A 70 -14.57 7.97 -27.41
C VAL A 70 -14.76 7.82 -28.92
N ALA A 71 -15.96 7.48 -29.41
CA ALA A 71 -16.26 7.38 -30.83
C ALA A 71 -16.02 8.69 -31.60
N ASP A 72 -16.21 9.83 -30.92
CA ASP A 72 -15.99 11.16 -31.49
C ASP A 72 -14.62 11.75 -31.12
N SER A 73 -13.70 10.94 -30.56
CA SER A 73 -12.41 11.41 -30.08
C SER A 73 -11.27 11.09 -31.05
N ASP A 74 -10.99 12.05 -31.96
CA ASP A 74 -9.94 11.92 -32.96
C ASP A 74 -8.57 11.53 -32.36
N ILE A 75 -8.20 12.10 -31.21
CA ILE A 75 -6.90 11.84 -30.56
C ILE A 75 -6.82 10.44 -29.97
N ILE A 76 -7.88 9.96 -29.33
CA ILE A 76 -7.90 8.63 -28.72
C ILE A 76 -7.88 7.57 -29.82
N LEU A 77 -8.74 7.72 -30.83
CA LEU A 77 -8.90 6.74 -31.90
C LEU A 77 -7.70 6.69 -32.84
N ASN A 78 -7.10 7.84 -33.18
CA ASN A 78 -6.04 7.90 -34.19
C ASN A 78 -4.61 7.98 -33.63
N ASP A 79 -4.44 8.34 -32.35
CA ASP A 79 -3.11 8.48 -31.75
C ASP A 79 -2.91 7.56 -30.54
N GLU A 80 -3.77 7.63 -29.53
CA GLU A 80 -3.56 6.90 -28.27
C GLU A 80 -3.71 5.38 -28.42
N LEU A 81 -4.83 4.91 -28.98
CA LEU A 81 -5.05 3.47 -29.19
C LEU A 81 -4.03 2.88 -30.19
N PRO A 82 -3.73 3.52 -31.35
CA PRO A 82 -2.66 3.06 -32.23
C PRO A 82 -1.28 3.11 -31.56
N GLY A 83 -1.01 4.10 -30.73
CA GLY A 83 0.22 4.21 -29.93
C GLY A 83 0.37 3.04 -28.95
N PHE A 84 -0.69 2.70 -28.22
CA PHE A 84 -0.73 1.51 -27.37
C PHE A 84 -0.50 0.23 -28.17
N ASN A 85 -1.10 0.09 -29.35
CA ASN A 85 -0.89 -1.09 -30.19
C ASN A 85 0.53 -1.19 -30.70
N LYS A 86 1.12 -0.09 -31.17
CA LYS A 86 2.51 -0.04 -31.62
C LYS A 86 3.47 -0.48 -30.51
N ARG A 87 3.23 -0.07 -29.26
CA ARG A 87 4.05 -0.48 -28.12
C ARG A 87 3.83 -1.92 -27.72
N TRP A 88 2.58 -2.34 -27.64
CA TRP A 88 2.23 -3.71 -27.30
C TRP A 88 2.75 -4.74 -28.32
N ASP A 89 2.72 -4.42 -29.63
CA ASP A 89 3.21 -5.30 -30.70
C ASP A 89 4.74 -5.32 -30.80
N GLY A 90 5.39 -4.21 -30.41
CA GLY A 90 6.84 -4.03 -30.53
C GLY A 90 7.65 -4.35 -29.27
N ASP A 91 7.00 -4.60 -28.13
CA ASP A 91 7.65 -4.70 -26.82
C ASP A 91 6.94 -5.68 -25.88
N ASP A 92 7.63 -6.77 -25.54
CA ASP A 92 7.10 -7.82 -24.67
C ASP A 92 6.80 -7.31 -23.24
N GLU A 93 7.34 -6.16 -22.82
CA GLU A 93 7.13 -5.59 -21.49
C GLU A 93 5.92 -4.65 -21.39
N PHE A 94 5.44 -4.10 -22.51
CA PHE A 94 4.26 -3.23 -22.51
C PHE A 94 2.96 -4.05 -22.48
N PHE A 95 1.99 -3.63 -21.68
CA PHE A 95 0.66 -4.25 -21.66
C PHE A 95 -0.45 -3.20 -21.72
N VAL A 96 -1.65 -3.64 -22.13
CA VAL A 96 -2.81 -2.76 -22.28
C VAL A 96 -4.03 -3.40 -21.62
N VAL A 97 -4.74 -2.61 -20.82
CA VAL A 97 -6.04 -2.98 -20.24
C VAL A 97 -7.10 -2.01 -20.76
N VAL A 98 -8.17 -2.56 -21.32
CA VAL A 98 -9.35 -1.80 -21.74
C VAL A 98 -10.40 -1.89 -20.65
N VAL A 99 -10.95 -0.75 -20.26
CA VAL A 99 -12.01 -0.64 -19.28
C VAL A 99 -13.22 0.06 -19.92
N PRO A 100 -14.21 -0.72 -20.40
CA PRO A 100 -15.52 -0.17 -20.71
C PRO A 100 -16.11 0.57 -19.49
N CYS A 101 -16.54 1.81 -19.69
CA CYS A 101 -17.18 2.62 -18.68
C CYS A 101 -18.59 2.11 -18.35
N PRO A 102 -19.15 2.46 -17.17
CA PRO A 102 -20.48 2.00 -16.74
C PRO A 102 -21.63 2.31 -17.68
N ASP A 103 -21.46 3.30 -18.55
CA ASP A 103 -22.47 3.80 -19.49
C ASP A 103 -22.58 2.98 -20.77
N ILE A 104 -21.63 2.07 -21.05
CA ILE A 104 -21.63 1.26 -22.27
C ILE A 104 -21.48 -0.23 -22.00
N SER A 105 -22.01 -1.04 -22.91
CA SER A 105 -21.78 -2.48 -22.93
C SER A 105 -20.41 -2.82 -23.52
N VAL A 106 -19.92 -4.02 -23.19
CA VAL A 106 -18.73 -4.63 -23.82
C VAL A 106 -18.86 -4.70 -25.36
N GLY A 107 -20.08 -4.87 -25.87
CA GLY A 107 -20.34 -4.90 -27.32
C GLY A 107 -20.16 -3.53 -27.98
N GLU A 108 -20.67 -2.48 -27.34
CA GLU A 108 -20.48 -1.09 -27.80
C GLU A 108 -19.01 -0.68 -27.70
N ALA A 109 -18.33 -1.00 -26.60
CA ALA A 109 -16.90 -0.75 -26.46
C ALA A 109 -16.08 -1.39 -27.61
N LYS A 110 -16.40 -2.63 -27.99
CA LYS A 110 -15.75 -3.29 -29.13
C LYS A 110 -16.03 -2.60 -30.46
N SER A 111 -17.25 -2.11 -30.67
CA SER A 111 -17.60 -1.35 -31.87
C SER A 111 -16.77 -0.08 -31.98
N ILE A 112 -16.68 0.69 -30.89
CA ILE A 112 -15.89 1.93 -30.82
C ILE A 112 -14.41 1.65 -31.06
N LEU A 113 -13.84 0.64 -30.40
CA LEU A 113 -12.45 0.26 -30.61
C LEU A 113 -12.15 -0.10 -32.07
N ASN A 114 -13.06 -0.81 -32.75
CA ASN A 114 -12.88 -1.19 -34.15
C ASN A 114 -12.86 0.01 -35.13
N GLU A 115 -13.20 1.22 -34.69
CA GLU A 115 -13.06 2.43 -35.50
C GLU A 115 -11.61 2.93 -35.55
N ALA A 116 -10.78 2.57 -34.57
CA ALA A 116 -9.36 2.93 -34.56
C ALA A 116 -8.57 2.12 -35.61
N PRO A 117 -7.62 2.74 -36.33
CA PRO A 117 -6.92 2.14 -37.47
C PRO A 117 -5.78 1.19 -37.02
N ILE A 118 -6.14 0.07 -36.37
CA ILE A 118 -5.20 -0.86 -35.76
C ILE A 118 -5.11 -2.18 -36.56
N LEU A 119 -3.88 -2.63 -36.84
CA LEU A 119 -3.59 -3.79 -37.71
C LEU A 119 -3.88 -5.14 -37.04
N HIS A 120 -3.56 -5.27 -35.76
CA HIS A 120 -3.83 -6.46 -34.95
C HIS A 120 -5.00 -6.13 -34.01
N GLY A 121 -6.19 -6.68 -34.30
CA GLY A 121 -7.40 -6.34 -33.58
C GLY A 121 -7.28 -6.49 -32.05
N PHE A 122 -8.11 -5.75 -31.32
CA PHE A 122 -8.09 -5.60 -29.85
C PHE A 122 -8.34 -6.88 -29.04
N SER A 123 -8.53 -8.03 -29.68
CA SER A 123 -8.83 -9.31 -29.01
C SER A 123 -7.72 -9.81 -28.09
N ALA A 124 -6.50 -9.31 -28.24
CA ALA A 124 -5.36 -9.66 -27.41
C ALA A 124 -5.23 -8.79 -26.14
N TRP A 125 -5.97 -7.68 -26.06
CA TRP A 125 -5.96 -6.81 -24.88
C TRP A 125 -6.98 -7.30 -23.86
N LYS A 126 -6.61 -7.20 -22.58
CA LYS A 126 -7.51 -7.57 -21.48
C LYS A 126 -8.62 -6.54 -21.41
N MET A 127 -9.87 -6.99 -21.44
CA MET A 127 -11.05 -6.11 -21.39
C MET A 127 -11.85 -6.39 -20.12
N LEU A 128 -11.89 -5.43 -19.20
CA LEU A 128 -12.49 -5.55 -17.88
C LEU A 128 -13.47 -4.40 -17.66
N PRO A 129 -14.78 -4.62 -17.82
CA PRO A 129 -15.77 -3.55 -17.68
C PRO A 129 -15.87 -3.06 -16.24
N LEU A 130 -15.96 -1.74 -16.06
CA LEU A 130 -16.33 -1.14 -14.79
C LEU A 130 -17.85 -0.99 -14.74
N GLU A 131 -18.53 -1.84 -13.96
CA GLU A 131 -20.00 -1.80 -13.88
C GLU A 131 -20.53 -0.58 -13.12
N GLU A 132 -19.78 -0.09 -12.13
CA GLU A 132 -20.13 1.04 -11.30
C GLU A 132 -18.86 1.66 -10.70
N THR A 133 -18.87 2.95 -10.39
CA THR A 133 -17.76 3.64 -9.71
C THR A 133 -17.75 3.36 -8.20
N THR A 134 -17.61 2.08 -7.84
CA THR A 134 -17.47 1.60 -6.45
C THR A 134 -16.24 0.70 -6.33
N SER A 135 -15.57 0.73 -5.16
CA SER A 135 -14.28 0.02 -4.98
C SER A 135 -14.42 -1.49 -5.23
N ASP A 136 -15.53 -2.10 -4.82
CA ASP A 136 -15.82 -3.52 -5.06
C ASP A 136 -15.82 -3.86 -6.56
N LYS A 137 -16.38 -2.99 -7.39
CA LYS A 137 -16.44 -3.17 -8.85
C LYS A 137 -15.12 -2.87 -9.55
N ALA A 138 -14.27 -2.02 -8.97
CA ALA A 138 -12.93 -1.76 -9.48
C ALA A 138 -11.92 -2.87 -9.15
N THR A 139 -12.23 -3.75 -8.19
CA THR A 139 -11.28 -4.74 -7.64
C THR A 139 -10.63 -5.60 -8.72
N GLU A 140 -11.40 -6.13 -9.66
CA GLU A 140 -10.88 -7.00 -10.72
C GLU A 140 -9.92 -6.25 -11.66
N ILE A 141 -10.25 -5.00 -12.01
CA ILE A 141 -9.42 -4.13 -12.85
C ILE A 141 -8.10 -3.84 -12.15
N VAL A 142 -8.17 -3.43 -10.89
CA VAL A 142 -6.99 -3.09 -10.07
C VAL A 142 -6.07 -4.31 -9.91
N GLN A 143 -6.63 -5.46 -9.54
CA GLN A 143 -5.85 -6.70 -9.37
C GLN A 143 -5.21 -7.15 -10.68
N ALA A 144 -5.92 -7.03 -11.80
CA ALA A 144 -5.38 -7.35 -13.12
C ALA A 144 -4.20 -6.44 -13.48
N VAL A 145 -4.37 -5.12 -13.38
CA VAL A 145 -3.31 -4.14 -13.70
C VAL A 145 -2.10 -4.35 -12.80
N LEU A 146 -2.32 -4.51 -11.50
CA LEU A 146 -1.25 -4.68 -10.53
C LEU A 146 -0.48 -5.98 -10.75
N SER A 147 -1.17 -7.09 -11.02
CA SER A 147 -0.52 -8.39 -11.23
C SER A 147 0.33 -8.39 -12.50
N GLU A 148 -0.22 -7.96 -13.63
CA GLU A 148 0.52 -7.85 -14.89
C GLU A 148 1.75 -6.95 -14.72
N ARG A 149 1.58 -5.81 -14.05
CA ARG A 149 2.69 -4.89 -13.76
C ARG A 149 3.80 -5.56 -12.94
N ILE A 150 3.46 -6.24 -11.85
CA ILE A 150 4.46 -6.89 -10.99
C ILE A 150 5.18 -8.01 -11.76
N GLU A 151 4.47 -8.78 -12.59
CA GLU A 151 5.07 -9.83 -13.42
C GLU A 151 6.11 -9.27 -14.40
N ARG A 152 5.77 -8.20 -15.12
CA ARG A 152 6.70 -7.52 -16.05
C ARG A 152 7.91 -6.94 -15.33
N ILE A 153 7.70 -6.23 -14.22
CA ILE A 153 8.80 -5.69 -13.40
C ILE A 153 9.71 -6.83 -12.90
N ASN A 154 9.14 -7.94 -12.46
CA ASN A 154 9.91 -9.07 -11.96
C ASN A 154 10.74 -9.75 -13.05
N GLY A 155 10.23 -9.83 -14.29
CA GLY A 155 10.97 -10.34 -15.45
C GLY A 155 12.06 -9.38 -15.95
N TYR A 156 11.83 -8.07 -15.80
CA TYR A 156 12.74 -7.02 -16.22
C TYR A 156 13.93 -6.82 -15.26
N LEU A 157 13.69 -6.84 -13.94
CA LEU A 157 14.73 -6.58 -12.95
C LEU A 157 15.71 -7.75 -12.82
N PRO A 158 17.03 -7.51 -12.79
CA PRO A 158 18.04 -8.51 -12.49
C PRO A 158 17.76 -9.33 -11.23
N ASP A 159 18.21 -10.58 -11.22
CA ASP A 159 18.10 -11.47 -10.06
C ASP A 159 18.71 -10.84 -8.81
N GLY A 160 17.96 -10.82 -7.72
CA GLY A 160 18.40 -10.29 -6.42
C GLY A 160 18.28 -8.77 -6.27
N GLU A 161 17.97 -8.03 -7.33
CA GLU A 161 17.66 -6.60 -7.20
C GLU A 161 16.31 -6.42 -6.47
N PRO A 162 16.26 -5.57 -5.43
CA PRO A 162 15.02 -5.37 -4.68
C PRO A 162 13.97 -4.66 -5.54
N LEU A 163 12.71 -4.99 -5.30
CA LEU A 163 11.59 -4.24 -5.84
C LEU A 163 11.35 -3.01 -4.95
N GLU A 164 11.43 -1.82 -5.55
CA GLU A 164 11.20 -0.55 -4.87
C GLU A 164 9.71 -0.28 -4.65
N CYS A 165 9.33 -0.22 -3.38
CA CYS A 165 7.97 0.11 -2.95
C CYS A 165 7.95 1.42 -2.17
N SER A 166 6.87 2.18 -2.30
CA SER A 166 6.56 3.28 -1.38
C SER A 166 5.18 3.13 -0.77
N LEU A 167 5.03 3.69 0.42
CA LEU A 167 3.75 3.86 1.10
C LEU A 167 3.71 5.29 1.66
N ASP A 168 2.82 6.11 1.13
CA ASP A 168 2.72 7.52 1.46
C ASP A 168 1.32 7.85 2.00
N THR A 169 1.30 8.61 3.09
CA THR A 169 0.04 9.10 3.72
C THR A 169 0.00 10.62 3.81
N TYR A 170 1.07 11.28 3.37
CA TYR A 170 1.16 12.73 3.23
C TYR A 170 1.32 13.02 1.74
N GLU A 171 0.96 14.22 1.29
CA GLU A 171 1.25 14.66 -0.07
C GLU A 171 2.73 14.41 -0.41
N SER A 172 2.93 13.79 -1.58
CA SER A 172 4.17 13.13 -1.99
C SER A 172 5.38 14.08 -1.90
N PRO A 173 6.53 13.62 -1.38
CA PRO A 173 7.78 14.36 -1.48
C PRO A 173 8.44 14.19 -2.87
N ALA A 174 9.20 15.20 -3.30
CA ALA A 174 10.14 15.07 -4.42
C ALA A 174 11.21 14.02 -4.06
N HIS A 175 11.02 12.78 -4.52
CA HIS A 175 12.01 11.72 -4.37
C HIS A 175 12.88 11.62 -5.62
N ASP A 176 14.17 11.31 -5.44
CA ASP A 176 15.12 11.13 -6.55
C ASP A 176 14.90 9.82 -7.35
N ILE A 177 14.04 8.92 -6.85
CA ILE A 177 13.73 7.62 -7.48
C ILE A 177 12.21 7.45 -7.48
N ASP A 178 11.61 7.23 -8.65
CA ASP A 178 10.20 6.83 -8.77
C ASP A 178 10.07 5.34 -8.38
N PRO A 179 9.32 5.01 -7.31
CA PRO A 179 9.18 3.63 -6.88
C PRO A 179 8.33 2.84 -7.88
N ALA A 180 8.76 1.62 -8.18
CA ALA A 180 8.07 0.71 -9.09
C ALA A 180 6.63 0.41 -8.64
N ILE A 181 6.41 0.36 -7.32
CA ILE A 181 5.09 0.26 -6.68
C ILE A 181 4.90 1.44 -5.72
N ALA A 182 3.88 2.26 -5.99
CA ALA A 182 3.66 3.54 -5.33
C ALA A 182 2.31 3.60 -4.60
N ILE A 183 2.26 3.14 -3.35
CA ILE A 183 1.00 3.08 -2.58
C ILE A 183 0.70 4.48 -2.03
N ASP A 184 -0.26 5.16 -2.66
CA ASP A 184 -0.64 6.52 -2.26
C ASP A 184 -1.97 6.53 -1.49
N TRP A 185 -1.88 6.85 -0.20
CA TRP A 185 -3.03 7.05 0.68
C TRP A 185 -3.26 8.50 1.03
N SER A 186 -2.46 9.46 0.53
CA SER A 186 -2.50 10.88 0.89
C SER A 186 -3.92 11.48 0.81
N ARG A 187 -4.68 11.12 -0.24
CA ARG A 187 -6.08 11.56 -0.42
C ARG A 187 -7.01 11.19 0.75
N SER A 188 -6.72 10.10 1.46
CA SER A 188 -7.50 9.69 2.63
C SER A 188 -7.19 10.54 3.88
N PHE A 189 -6.14 11.35 3.84
CA PHE A 189 -5.67 12.20 4.94
C PHE A 189 -5.86 13.71 4.67
N GLU A 190 -6.37 14.10 3.49
CA GLU A 190 -6.61 15.51 3.10
C GLU A 190 -7.48 16.28 4.10
N HIS A 191 -8.39 15.59 4.79
CA HIS A 191 -9.33 16.17 5.74
C HIS A 191 -9.00 15.80 7.19
N GLY A 192 -7.74 15.45 7.47
CA GLY A 192 -7.28 14.97 8.76
C GLY A 192 -7.24 13.44 8.87
N PRO A 193 -7.06 12.89 10.07
CA PRO A 193 -6.96 11.44 10.28
C PRO A 193 -8.20 10.68 9.75
N PRO A 194 -8.02 9.68 8.86
CA PRO A 194 -9.13 8.86 8.39
C PRO A 194 -9.79 8.10 9.54
N SER A 195 -11.10 7.86 9.43
CA SER A 195 -11.82 7.06 10.43
C SER A 195 -11.32 5.61 10.45
N GLN A 196 -11.51 4.95 11.60
CA GLN A 196 -11.20 3.51 11.74
C GLN A 196 -11.92 2.66 10.67
N GLU A 197 -13.10 3.08 10.23
CA GLU A 197 -13.85 2.42 9.16
C GLU A 197 -13.12 2.51 7.82
N VAL A 198 -12.63 3.70 7.43
CA VAL A 198 -11.84 3.89 6.21
C VAL A 198 -10.57 3.04 6.24
N TRP A 199 -9.88 3.00 7.38
CA TRP A 199 -8.73 2.11 7.56
C TRP A 199 -9.08 0.64 7.30
N ASN A 200 -10.11 0.14 7.96
CA ASN A 200 -10.43 -1.29 7.95
C ASN A 200 -11.09 -1.76 6.65
N GLN A 201 -11.90 -0.92 6.01
CA GLN A 201 -12.67 -1.28 4.82
C GLN A 201 -11.98 -0.90 3.51
N ARG A 202 -11.05 0.05 3.51
CA ARG A 202 -10.40 0.54 2.28
C ARG A 202 -8.88 0.41 2.30
N LEU A 203 -8.22 0.98 3.30
CA LEU A 203 -6.75 1.07 3.31
C LEU A 203 -6.09 -0.28 3.57
N LEU A 204 -6.46 -0.97 4.66
CA LEU A 204 -5.87 -2.27 4.99
C LEU A 204 -6.16 -3.36 3.94
N PRO A 205 -7.38 -3.47 3.37
CA PRO A 205 -7.63 -4.40 2.27
C PRO A 205 -6.80 -4.09 1.02
N ALA A 206 -6.65 -2.81 0.67
CA ALA A 206 -5.80 -2.41 -0.46
C ALA A 206 -4.34 -2.81 -0.23
N LEU A 207 -3.78 -2.50 0.95
CA LEU A 207 -2.42 -2.91 1.31
C LEU A 207 -2.23 -4.43 1.25
N THR A 208 -3.22 -5.18 1.76
CA THR A 208 -3.19 -6.65 1.74
C THR A 208 -3.15 -7.14 0.29
N THR A 209 -4.02 -6.63 -0.57
CA THR A 209 -4.03 -6.92 -2.02
C THR A 209 -2.66 -6.65 -2.64
N VAL A 210 -2.04 -5.49 -2.37
CA VAL A 210 -0.71 -5.17 -2.89
C VAL A 210 0.35 -6.15 -2.44
N THR A 211 0.41 -6.42 -1.14
CA THR A 211 1.41 -7.34 -0.60
C THR A 211 1.21 -8.78 -1.06
N ASP A 212 -0.04 -9.24 -1.19
CA ASP A 212 -0.33 -10.58 -1.68
C ASP A 212 0.02 -10.71 -3.16
N SER A 213 -0.27 -9.69 -4.00
CA SER A 213 0.16 -9.66 -5.40
C SER A 213 1.69 -9.64 -5.54
N LEU A 214 2.41 -8.88 -4.72
CA LEU A 214 3.88 -8.88 -4.69
C LEU A 214 4.44 -10.28 -4.39
N ILE A 215 3.84 -10.97 -3.43
CA ILE A 215 4.27 -12.31 -3.01
C ILE A 215 3.99 -13.35 -4.09
N GLN A 216 2.85 -13.26 -4.75
CA GLN A 216 2.44 -14.20 -5.78
C GLN A 216 3.26 -14.02 -7.05
N ASN A 217 3.46 -12.77 -7.49
CA ASN A 217 3.97 -12.47 -8.82
C ASN A 217 5.47 -12.09 -8.84
N ALA A 218 6.07 -11.73 -7.70
CA ALA A 218 7.50 -11.48 -7.53
C ALA A 218 8.09 -12.34 -6.40
N SER A 219 7.69 -13.62 -6.34
CA SER A 219 8.07 -14.55 -5.28
C SER A 219 9.60 -14.67 -5.14
N GLY A 220 10.08 -14.50 -3.91
CA GLY A 220 11.50 -14.58 -3.56
C GLY A 220 12.30 -13.29 -3.82
N ARG A 221 11.73 -12.28 -4.47
CA ARG A 221 12.39 -10.99 -4.67
C ARG A 221 12.38 -10.18 -3.36
N PRO A 222 13.51 -9.56 -2.96
CA PRO A 222 13.52 -8.65 -1.83
C PRO A 222 12.63 -7.43 -2.09
N LEU A 223 11.94 -6.94 -1.07
CA LEU A 223 11.10 -5.75 -1.13
C LEU A 223 11.76 -4.63 -0.31
N ARG A 224 11.92 -3.46 -0.91
CA ARG A 224 12.47 -2.29 -0.22
C ARG A 224 11.42 -1.19 -0.15
N PHE A 225 10.87 -0.99 1.04
CA PHE A 225 9.84 0.01 1.30
C PHE A 225 10.44 1.34 1.74
N ARG A 226 9.81 2.44 1.34
CA ARG A 226 10.07 3.79 1.83
C ARG A 226 8.76 4.59 1.85
N GLY A 227 8.85 5.86 2.21
CA GLY A 227 7.75 6.81 2.08
C GLY A 227 7.56 7.69 3.31
N ARG A 228 6.84 8.79 3.11
CA ARG A 228 6.35 9.67 4.16
C ARG A 228 5.02 9.12 4.65
N THR A 229 5.11 8.33 5.72
CA THR A 229 3.94 7.64 6.27
C THR A 229 3.76 7.83 7.76
N HIS A 230 2.52 7.80 8.21
CA HIS A 230 2.17 7.72 9.62
C HIS A 230 2.50 6.32 10.17
N LEU A 231 2.88 6.23 11.46
CA LEU A 231 3.32 4.99 12.10
C LEU A 231 2.33 3.81 11.95
N PRO A 232 0.99 4.00 12.04
CA PRO A 232 0.03 2.92 11.80
C PRO A 232 0.13 2.29 10.40
N ALA A 233 0.40 3.08 9.36
CA ALA A 233 0.51 2.59 7.98
C ALA A 233 1.80 1.79 7.79
N ALA A 234 2.94 2.28 8.29
CA ALA A 234 4.19 1.51 8.30
C ALA A 234 4.06 0.19 9.08
N PHE A 235 3.43 0.24 10.26
CA PHE A 235 3.14 -0.95 11.04
C PHE A 235 2.26 -1.95 10.27
N ALA A 236 1.21 -1.48 9.61
CA ALA A 236 0.35 -2.32 8.77
C ALA A 236 1.12 -2.97 7.62
N ALA A 237 2.02 -2.23 6.94
CA ALA A 237 2.85 -2.78 5.87
C ALA A 237 3.75 -3.90 6.37
N GLY A 238 4.37 -3.70 7.54
CA GLY A 238 5.12 -4.76 8.21
C GLY A 238 4.24 -5.96 8.57
N TYR A 239 3.03 -5.72 9.09
CA TYR A 239 2.09 -6.77 9.47
C TYR A 239 1.65 -7.65 8.30
N CYS A 240 1.44 -7.06 7.12
CA CYS A 240 1.12 -7.77 5.87
C CYS A 240 2.33 -8.56 5.30
N LEU A 241 3.56 -8.26 5.76
CA LEU A 241 4.81 -8.91 5.35
C LEU A 241 5.50 -9.63 6.53
N PRO A 242 4.82 -10.55 7.22
CA PRO A 242 5.35 -11.15 8.43
C PRO A 242 6.56 -12.03 8.12
N THR A 243 7.46 -12.16 9.10
CA THR A 243 8.68 -12.99 8.99
C THR A 243 8.37 -14.46 8.65
N THR A 244 7.18 -14.96 9.01
CA THR A 244 6.73 -16.32 8.70
C THR A 244 6.55 -16.58 7.20
N ARG A 245 6.35 -15.53 6.38
CA ARG A 245 6.25 -15.65 4.91
C ARG A 245 7.63 -15.70 4.23
N ARG A 246 8.74 -15.58 4.97
CA ARG A 246 10.14 -15.65 4.47
C ARG A 246 10.47 -14.70 3.32
N ILE A 247 9.76 -13.59 3.23
CA ILE A 247 10.06 -12.51 2.28
C ILE A 247 11.09 -11.59 2.94
N GLN A 248 12.16 -11.26 2.22
CA GLN A 248 13.07 -10.21 2.66
C GLN A 248 12.37 -8.87 2.38
N ALA A 249 12.01 -8.14 3.44
CA ALA A 249 11.33 -6.87 3.33
C ALA A 249 11.97 -5.85 4.27
N THR A 250 12.43 -4.73 3.73
CA THR A 250 13.18 -3.72 4.48
C THR A 250 12.48 -2.38 4.41
N TRP A 251 12.78 -1.51 5.37
CA TRP A 251 12.34 -0.13 5.36
C TRP A 251 13.54 0.80 5.22
N MET A 252 13.52 1.72 4.27
CA MET A 252 14.52 2.77 4.13
C MET A 252 14.17 3.91 5.07
N GLN A 253 14.83 3.91 6.23
CA GLN A 253 14.64 4.93 7.26
C GLN A 253 15.50 6.16 6.92
N PRO A 254 14.92 7.37 6.87
CA PRO A 254 15.68 8.60 6.74
C PRO A 254 16.69 8.77 7.88
N THR A 255 17.93 9.11 7.52
CA THR A 255 19.05 9.40 8.43
C THR A 255 19.70 10.73 8.02
N GLY A 256 19.45 11.79 8.78
CA GLY A 256 19.95 13.13 8.47
C GLY A 256 19.34 13.75 7.19
N PRO A 257 19.96 14.82 6.62
CA PRO A 257 19.36 15.63 5.56
C PRO A 257 19.18 14.93 4.19
N ALA A 258 19.93 13.86 3.91
CA ALA A 258 19.90 13.15 2.63
C ALA A 258 20.24 11.65 2.73
N GLY A 259 20.47 11.13 3.93
CA GLY A 259 20.80 9.73 4.13
C GLY A 259 19.54 8.87 4.21
N MET A 260 19.62 7.67 3.66
CA MET A 260 18.67 6.60 3.91
C MET A 260 19.45 5.40 4.43
N THR A 261 18.93 4.74 5.45
CA THR A 261 19.53 3.54 6.01
C THR A 261 18.51 2.43 6.02
N GLU A 262 18.93 1.26 5.55
CA GLU A 262 18.08 0.09 5.51
C GLU A 262 17.85 -0.47 6.91
N TRP A 263 16.59 -0.60 7.29
CA TRP A 263 16.14 -1.22 8.53
C TRP A 263 15.51 -2.57 8.20
N THR A 264 16.10 -3.64 8.73
CA THR A 264 15.73 -5.02 8.46
C THR A 264 15.80 -5.87 9.73
N LEU A 265 15.10 -7.01 9.73
CA LEU A 265 15.24 -8.04 10.76
C LEU A 265 16.37 -9.02 10.45
N ASP A 266 16.86 -9.04 9.20
CA ASP A 266 17.88 -9.96 8.69
C ASP A 266 19.30 -9.36 8.86
N ILE A 267 19.62 -8.94 10.08
CA ILE A 267 20.91 -8.35 10.47
C ILE A 267 21.34 -8.88 11.84
N ASP A 268 22.65 -8.92 12.09
CA ASP A 268 23.19 -9.18 13.42
C ASP A 268 22.72 -8.08 14.38
N GLN A 269 22.07 -8.50 15.46
CA GLN A 269 21.41 -7.60 16.40
C GLN A 269 22.39 -7.02 17.42
N GLU A 270 22.15 -5.78 17.81
CA GLU A 270 22.83 -5.09 18.91
C GLU A 270 21.82 -4.71 19.98
N GLU A 271 22.22 -4.72 21.26
CA GLU A 271 21.31 -4.36 22.34
C GLU A 271 20.78 -2.93 22.17
N SER A 272 19.46 -2.81 22.18
CA SER A 272 18.76 -1.54 21.94
C SER A 272 18.52 -0.72 23.21
N GLY A 273 18.81 -1.28 24.38
CA GLY A 273 18.42 -0.71 25.68
C GLY A 273 16.90 -0.65 25.91
N LEU A 274 16.08 -1.21 25.01
CA LEU A 274 14.62 -1.19 25.16
C LEU A 274 14.18 -2.15 26.26
N GLU A 275 13.53 -1.62 27.28
CA GLU A 275 12.99 -2.40 28.39
C GLU A 275 11.46 -2.44 28.35
N GLY A 276 10.88 -3.41 29.07
CA GLY A 276 9.44 -3.58 29.16
C GLY A 276 8.96 -3.66 30.60
N ASP A 277 8.14 -2.69 31.00
CA ASP A 277 7.46 -2.64 32.30
C ASP A 277 5.96 -2.90 32.15
N LEU A 278 5.45 -3.92 32.84
CA LEU A 278 4.04 -4.31 32.79
C LEU A 278 3.34 -4.00 34.11
N GLN A 279 2.47 -3.00 34.07
CA GLN A 279 1.52 -2.71 35.14
C GLN A 279 0.22 -3.49 34.91
N ARG A 280 -0.08 -4.44 35.80
CA ARG A 280 -1.29 -5.28 35.69
C ARG A 280 -2.49 -4.62 36.36
N GLN A 281 -3.66 -4.77 35.75
CA GLN A 281 -4.94 -4.33 36.27
C GLN A 281 -5.97 -5.48 36.10
N PRO A 282 -5.78 -6.63 36.77
CA PRO A 282 -6.46 -7.88 36.43
C PRO A 282 -7.99 -7.88 36.63
N ASN A 283 -8.54 -6.85 37.28
CA ASN A 283 -9.97 -6.67 37.51
C ASN A 283 -10.64 -5.69 36.52
N HIS A 284 -9.88 -5.19 35.54
CA HIS A 284 -10.31 -4.23 34.54
C HIS A 284 -10.36 -4.90 33.16
N GLY A 285 -11.37 -4.54 32.37
CA GLY A 285 -11.67 -4.98 30.99
C GLY A 285 -11.01 -6.26 30.44
N THR A 286 -10.75 -6.24 29.14
CA THR A 286 -10.03 -7.31 28.40
C THR A 286 -9.00 -6.73 27.43
N GLU A 287 -8.71 -5.44 27.52
CA GLU A 287 -7.83 -4.77 26.56
C GLU A 287 -6.45 -4.51 27.15
N LEU A 288 -5.39 -4.66 26.37
CA LEU A 288 -4.01 -4.37 26.80
C LEU A 288 -3.50 -3.12 26.09
N ALA A 289 -3.12 -2.09 26.85
CA ALA A 289 -2.41 -0.95 26.29
C ALA A 289 -0.92 -1.28 26.15
N VAL A 290 -0.33 -1.02 24.99
CA VAL A 290 1.11 -1.12 24.72
C VAL A 290 1.60 0.25 24.28
N LEU A 291 2.47 0.84 25.09
CA LEU A 291 3.02 2.18 24.91
C LEU A 291 4.48 2.06 24.51
N VAL A 292 4.83 2.55 23.32
CA VAL A 292 6.19 2.52 22.80
C VAL A 292 6.77 3.94 22.83
N ASN A 293 7.74 4.14 23.71
CA ASN A 293 8.29 5.44 24.09
C ASN A 293 9.74 5.61 23.60
N ILE A 294 9.96 5.55 22.28
CA ILE A 294 11.31 5.67 21.71
C ILE A 294 11.68 7.13 21.49
N ALA A 295 10.84 7.87 20.77
CA ALA A 295 11.10 9.28 20.46
C ALA A 295 10.54 10.24 21.51
N ALA A 296 9.43 9.89 22.15
CA ALA A 296 8.76 10.67 23.19
C ALA A 296 7.97 9.72 24.11
N ASP A 297 7.61 10.20 25.30
CA ASP A 297 6.66 9.49 26.16
C ASP A 297 5.23 9.75 25.67
N VAL A 298 4.44 8.69 25.44
CA VAL A 298 3.05 8.79 24.96
C VAL A 298 2.01 8.81 26.08
N GLN A 299 2.44 8.55 27.33
CA GLN A 299 1.53 8.46 28.47
C GLN A 299 0.70 9.75 28.71
N PRO A 300 1.27 10.97 28.64
CA PRO A 300 0.51 12.20 28.92
C PRO A 300 -0.72 12.41 28.02
N GLU A 301 -0.61 12.06 26.74
CA GLU A 301 -1.70 12.16 25.77
C GLU A 301 -2.76 11.08 25.99
N ILE A 302 -2.34 9.86 26.38
CA ILE A 302 -3.25 8.75 26.69
C ILE A 302 -4.07 9.05 27.95
N ASP A 303 -3.45 9.63 28.98
CA ASP A 303 -4.14 9.97 30.23
C ASP A 303 -5.25 11.00 30.00
N GLN A 304 -5.04 11.94 29.07
CA GLN A 304 -6.05 12.92 28.66
C GLN A 304 -7.25 12.28 27.96
N MET A 305 -7.04 11.12 27.33
CA MET A 305 -8.04 10.38 26.57
C MET A 305 -8.71 9.25 27.34
N HIS A 306 -8.52 9.12 28.66
CA HIS A 306 -9.01 7.98 29.44
C HIS A 306 -10.52 7.67 29.27
N ASN A 307 -11.36 8.66 28.97
CA ASN A 307 -12.81 8.46 28.73
C ASN A 307 -13.12 7.95 27.31
N ASP A 308 -12.21 8.16 26.36
CA ASP A 308 -12.35 7.78 24.95
C ASP A 308 -11.70 6.40 24.66
N LEU A 309 -10.99 5.84 25.64
CA LEU A 309 -10.24 4.60 25.54
C LEU A 309 -10.94 3.46 26.31
N PRO A 310 -10.75 2.20 25.90
CA PRO A 310 -11.34 1.08 26.62
C PRO A 310 -10.67 0.88 27.99
N ASP A 311 -11.39 0.19 28.88
CA ASP A 311 -10.86 -0.21 30.18
C ASP A 311 -9.76 -1.28 30.00
N PHE A 312 -8.54 -0.94 30.39
CA PHE A 312 -7.37 -1.78 30.15
C PHE A 312 -7.11 -2.75 31.31
N ASN A 313 -6.91 -4.03 30.99
CA ASN A 313 -6.52 -5.06 31.95
C ASN A 313 -5.02 -5.02 32.31
N GLY A 314 -4.25 -4.19 31.61
CA GLY A 314 -2.86 -3.89 31.88
C GLY A 314 -2.30 -2.86 30.92
N ILE A 315 -1.16 -2.29 31.31
CA ILE A 315 -0.39 -1.33 30.53
C ILE A 315 1.05 -1.84 30.45
N LEU A 316 1.52 -2.14 29.24
CA LEU A 316 2.92 -2.48 28.96
C LEU A 316 3.60 -1.23 28.39
N ARG A 317 4.63 -0.74 29.09
CA ARG A 317 5.47 0.36 28.63
C ARG A 317 6.77 -0.21 28.08
N LEU A 318 7.12 0.19 26.86
CA LEU A 318 8.36 -0.15 26.19
C LEU A 318 9.16 1.14 26.03
N THR A 319 10.17 1.32 26.89
CA THR A 319 10.97 2.56 26.97
C THR A 319 12.45 2.19 26.99
N PRO A 320 13.33 2.93 26.29
CA PRO A 320 14.77 2.77 26.44
C PRO A 320 15.22 3.02 27.88
N GLU A 321 16.29 2.36 28.32
CA GLU A 321 16.86 2.50 29.67
C GLU A 321 17.19 3.97 30.01
N ASP A 322 17.73 4.71 29.04
CA ASP A 322 18.07 6.14 29.18
C ASP A 322 16.85 7.09 29.04
N GLY A 323 15.64 6.53 28.89
CA GLY A 323 14.40 7.27 28.62
C GLY A 323 14.14 7.50 27.12
N PRO A 324 13.07 8.23 26.77
CA PRO A 324 12.76 8.56 25.38
C PRO A 324 13.74 9.56 24.78
N GLY A 325 13.76 9.67 23.46
CA GLY A 325 14.64 10.57 22.70
C GLY A 325 15.94 9.90 22.23
N VAL A 326 15.99 8.57 22.20
CA VAL A 326 17.16 7.82 21.70
C VAL A 326 17.11 7.64 20.18
N GLU A 327 18.26 7.75 19.54
CA GLU A 327 18.44 7.33 18.15
C GLU A 327 18.90 5.87 18.12
N LEU A 328 18.21 5.03 17.35
CA LEU A 328 18.54 3.61 17.21
C LEU A 328 19.33 3.37 15.92
N SER A 329 20.39 2.58 16.00
CA SER A 329 21.02 1.98 14.82
C SER A 329 20.08 0.93 14.17
N PRO A 330 20.33 0.51 12.92
CA PRO A 330 19.56 -0.59 12.31
C PRO A 330 19.61 -1.89 13.12
N ALA A 331 20.78 -2.24 13.66
CA ALA A 331 20.97 -3.44 14.48
C ALA A 331 20.20 -3.34 15.81
N GLN A 332 20.18 -2.16 16.42
CA GLN A 332 19.39 -1.90 17.62
C GLN A 332 17.87 -1.89 17.33
N ALA A 333 17.45 -1.37 16.18
CA ALA A 333 16.05 -1.42 15.78
C ALA A 333 15.56 -2.86 15.57
N ALA A 334 16.41 -3.73 14.99
CA ALA A 334 16.13 -5.16 14.86
C ALA A 334 15.97 -5.84 16.23
N HIS A 335 16.87 -5.57 17.17
CA HIS A 335 16.74 -6.06 18.56
C HIS A 335 15.48 -5.53 19.25
N ALA A 336 15.18 -4.24 19.12
CA ALA A 336 13.98 -3.62 19.69
C ALA A 336 12.68 -4.29 19.17
N ALA A 337 12.65 -4.74 17.91
CA ALA A 337 11.53 -5.48 17.36
C ALA A 337 11.35 -6.87 17.96
N ASP A 338 12.44 -7.56 18.34
CA ASP A 338 12.34 -8.81 19.10
C ASP A 338 11.88 -8.56 20.54
N VAL A 339 12.43 -7.53 21.20
CA VAL A 339 12.00 -7.12 22.54
C VAL A 339 10.50 -6.82 22.55
N PHE A 340 9.99 -6.02 21.60
CA PHE A 340 8.57 -5.73 21.45
C PHE A 340 7.74 -7.02 21.42
N ARG A 341 8.06 -7.92 20.50
CA ARG A 341 7.35 -9.20 20.32
C ARG A 341 7.38 -10.06 21.58
N THR A 342 8.53 -10.15 22.23
CA THR A 342 8.76 -10.97 23.42
C THR A 342 8.00 -10.41 24.63
N LYS A 343 8.12 -9.11 24.89
CA LYS A 343 7.45 -8.44 26.02
C LYS A 343 5.92 -8.42 25.87
N VAL A 344 5.40 -8.16 24.67
CA VAL A 344 3.95 -8.20 24.40
C VAL A 344 3.40 -9.61 24.61
N ARG A 345 4.09 -10.64 24.10
CA ARG A 345 3.70 -12.04 24.30
C ARG A 345 3.75 -12.46 25.77
N ASP A 346 4.74 -12.01 26.53
CA ASP A 346 4.80 -12.28 27.97
C ASP A 346 3.72 -11.53 28.75
N ALA A 347 3.35 -10.32 28.32
CA ALA A 347 2.21 -9.60 28.87
C ALA A 347 0.89 -10.37 28.63
N ILE A 348 0.66 -10.85 27.42
CA ILE A 348 -0.52 -11.69 27.10
C ILE A 348 -0.55 -12.97 27.94
N LYS A 349 0.60 -13.64 28.17
CA LYS A 349 0.65 -14.82 29.06
C LYS A 349 0.26 -14.47 30.50
N LYS A 350 0.66 -13.29 30.98
CA LYS A 350 0.32 -12.80 32.34
C LYS A 350 -1.12 -12.27 32.43
N LEU A 351 -1.73 -11.94 31.30
CA LEU A 351 -3.08 -11.39 31.16
C LEU A 351 -3.89 -12.25 30.15
N PRO A 352 -4.22 -13.52 30.48
CA PRO A 352 -4.76 -14.48 29.52
C PRO A 352 -6.14 -14.10 28.94
N LYS A 353 -6.84 -13.16 29.57
CA LYS A 353 -8.13 -12.62 29.09
C LYS A 353 -7.98 -11.52 28.03
N THR A 354 -6.77 -11.10 27.68
CA THR A 354 -6.55 -10.03 26.70
C THR A 354 -7.13 -10.40 25.33
N SER A 355 -8.09 -9.62 24.86
CA SER A 355 -8.77 -9.73 23.56
C SER A 355 -8.08 -8.93 22.46
N THR A 356 -7.81 -7.64 22.70
CA THR A 356 -7.13 -6.75 21.74
C THR A 356 -5.96 -6.03 22.41
N ILE A 357 -4.94 -5.77 21.62
CA ILE A 357 -3.80 -4.92 21.98
C ILE A 357 -4.05 -3.54 21.40
N HIS A 358 -3.94 -2.50 22.21
CA HIS A 358 -4.02 -1.10 21.81
C HIS A 358 -2.61 -0.52 21.77
N LEU A 359 -2.07 -0.34 20.56
CA LEU A 359 -0.71 0.10 20.33
C LEU A 359 -0.63 1.62 20.12
N PHE A 360 0.02 2.29 21.07
CA PHE A 360 0.38 3.70 21.00
C PHE A 360 1.89 3.81 20.85
N MET A 361 2.36 4.59 19.89
CA MET A 361 3.78 4.61 19.54
C MET A 361 4.25 6.03 19.23
N ALA A 362 5.40 6.38 19.80
CA ALA A 362 6.23 7.48 19.38
C ALA A 362 7.64 6.94 19.06
N GLY A 363 8.00 6.91 17.78
CA GLY A 363 9.28 6.37 17.33
C GLY A 363 9.48 6.48 15.82
N PRO A 364 10.61 5.96 15.31
CA PRO A 364 10.91 5.96 13.88
C PRO A 364 9.94 5.09 13.07
N THR A 365 9.66 5.50 11.83
CA THR A 365 8.77 4.77 10.90
C THR A 365 9.27 3.37 10.58
N GLY A 366 10.59 3.22 10.36
CA GLY A 366 11.20 1.91 10.16
C GLY A 366 10.98 0.98 11.36
N LEU A 367 10.98 1.50 12.59
CA LEU A 367 10.69 0.68 13.77
C LEU A 367 9.26 0.16 13.77
N ALA A 368 8.29 1.00 13.41
CA ALA A 368 6.89 0.62 13.33
C ALA A 368 6.70 -0.51 12.31
N PHE A 369 7.36 -0.41 11.15
CA PHE A 369 7.40 -1.47 10.15
C PHE A 369 7.97 -2.78 10.72
N LEU A 370 9.14 -2.76 11.35
CA LEU A 370 9.75 -3.96 11.95
C LEU A 370 8.87 -4.59 13.05
N PHE A 371 8.18 -3.77 13.86
CA PHE A 371 7.24 -4.26 14.87
C PHE A 371 6.05 -4.96 14.21
N GLY A 372 5.51 -4.40 13.14
CA GLY A 372 4.46 -5.02 12.32
C GLY A 372 4.86 -6.42 11.84
N ARG A 373 6.07 -6.55 11.26
CA ARG A 373 6.60 -7.83 10.74
C ARG A 373 6.66 -8.95 11.78
N ASN A 374 6.79 -8.59 13.05
CA ASN A 374 6.88 -9.52 14.19
C ASN A 374 5.54 -9.74 14.93
N SER A 375 4.43 -9.18 14.42
CA SER A 375 3.16 -9.11 15.15
C SER A 375 2.08 -10.08 14.68
N ASN A 376 2.28 -10.82 13.59
CA ASN A 376 1.25 -11.71 13.02
C ASN A 376 0.84 -12.89 13.92
N THR A 377 1.58 -13.19 14.98
CA THR A 377 1.23 -14.26 15.95
C THR A 377 0.59 -13.72 17.23
N LEU A 378 0.40 -12.40 17.32
CA LEU A 378 -0.19 -11.74 18.48
C LEU A 378 -1.72 -11.70 18.37
N ARG A 379 -2.37 -11.25 19.45
CA ARG A 379 -3.80 -10.92 19.44
C ARG A 379 -4.09 -9.79 18.44
N PRO A 380 -5.36 -9.56 18.04
CA PRO A 380 -5.72 -8.38 17.26
C PRO A 380 -5.09 -7.10 17.82
N ILE A 381 -4.59 -6.24 16.94
CA ILE A 381 -3.89 -5.00 17.30
C ILE A 381 -4.66 -3.81 16.73
N GLN A 382 -5.19 -2.98 17.61
CA GLN A 382 -5.67 -1.65 17.28
C GLN A 382 -4.48 -0.68 17.30
N THR A 383 -4.17 -0.08 16.16
CA THR A 383 -3.13 0.97 16.06
C THR A 383 -3.74 2.35 16.27
N TYR A 384 -2.93 3.31 16.70
CA TYR A 384 -3.36 4.68 16.92
C TYR A 384 -2.47 5.68 16.20
N LEU A 385 -3.10 6.66 15.54
CA LEU A 385 -2.45 7.78 14.89
C LEU A 385 -2.45 8.98 15.82
N TYR A 386 -1.29 9.59 16.05
CA TYR A 386 -1.19 10.84 16.81
C TYR A 386 -1.41 12.05 15.91
N SER A 387 -2.43 12.87 16.20
CA SER A 387 -2.64 14.16 15.56
C SER A 387 -1.87 15.24 16.32
N LYS A 388 -0.84 15.80 15.69
CA LYS A 388 -0.03 16.89 16.29
C LYS A 388 -0.84 18.16 16.50
N ASP A 389 -1.77 18.46 15.58
CA ASP A 389 -2.57 19.69 15.61
C ASP A 389 -3.54 19.69 16.80
N GLU A 390 -4.01 18.50 17.20
CA GLU A 390 -5.01 18.35 18.25
C GLU A 390 -4.45 17.76 19.55
N GLY A 391 -3.20 17.29 19.55
CA GLY A 391 -2.56 16.71 20.73
C GLY A 391 -3.22 15.43 21.23
N ARG A 392 -3.82 14.64 20.34
CA ARG A 392 -4.56 13.41 20.70
C ARG A 392 -4.35 12.27 19.72
N TYR A 393 -4.66 11.06 20.17
CA TYR A 393 -4.66 9.86 19.35
C TYR A 393 -6.03 9.62 18.68
N TYR A 394 -5.99 8.99 17.51
CA TYR A 394 -7.12 8.55 16.72
C TYR A 394 -7.01 7.06 16.42
N PRO A 395 -8.08 6.26 16.57
CA PRO A 395 -8.03 4.86 16.19
C PRO A 395 -7.81 4.73 14.68
N ALA A 396 -6.69 4.13 14.32
CA ALA A 396 -6.33 3.80 12.94
C ALA A 396 -6.77 2.35 12.63
N GLY A 397 -6.00 1.61 11.84
CA GLY A 397 -6.33 0.23 11.46
C GLY A 397 -6.34 -0.76 12.63
N ARG A 398 -7.30 -1.69 12.60
CA ARG A 398 -7.36 -2.88 13.45
C ARG A 398 -6.85 -4.09 12.68
N LEU A 399 -5.65 -4.52 13.02
CA LEU A 399 -4.96 -5.63 12.36
C LEU A 399 -5.28 -6.94 13.08
N GLN A 400 -5.73 -7.92 12.32
CA GLN A 400 -6.00 -9.27 12.80
C GLN A 400 -5.72 -10.23 11.65
N ASN A 401 -5.22 -11.43 11.97
CA ASN A 401 -5.14 -12.48 10.96
C ASN A 401 -6.56 -12.77 10.50
N GLN A 402 -6.84 -12.51 9.23
CA GLN A 402 -7.97 -13.15 8.58
C GLN A 402 -7.63 -14.64 8.52
N SER A 403 -8.51 -15.50 9.03
CA SER A 403 -8.44 -16.92 8.70
C SER A 403 -8.38 -17.00 7.18
N LEU A 404 -7.34 -17.63 6.63
CA LEU A 404 -7.33 -18.05 5.24
C LEU A 404 -8.68 -18.72 5.00
N SER A 405 -9.49 -18.19 4.08
CA SER A 405 -10.71 -18.87 3.66
C SER A 405 -10.32 -20.28 3.24
N ASP A 406 -10.81 -21.29 3.96
CA ASP A 406 -10.68 -22.70 3.59
C ASP A 406 -11.38 -22.92 2.25
N GLY A 407 -10.65 -22.71 1.17
CA GLY A 407 -10.99 -23.18 -0.15
C GLY A 407 -10.60 -24.64 -0.25
N SER A 408 -11.48 -25.55 0.19
CA SER A 408 -11.77 -26.87 -0.41
C SER A 408 -12.35 -27.86 0.61
N ASP A 409 -13.62 -27.67 0.97
CA ASP A 409 -14.48 -28.82 1.30
C ASP A 409 -15.17 -29.25 -0.01
N THR A 410 -14.44 -29.96 -0.85
CA THR A 410 -15.06 -30.76 -1.91
C THR A 410 -15.81 -31.91 -1.25
N ALA A 411 -17.13 -31.82 -1.33
CA ALA A 411 -18.05 -32.91 -1.10
C ALA A 411 -17.59 -34.18 -1.84
N SER A 412 -17.27 -35.21 -1.08
CA SER A 412 -17.30 -36.59 -1.56
C SER A 412 -18.57 -37.24 -1.03
N GLU A 413 -19.66 -37.10 -1.80
CA GLU A 413 -20.81 -38.00 -1.74
C GLU A 413 -20.90 -38.74 -3.09
N ASP A 414 -21.01 -40.07 -2.96
CA ASP A 414 -21.54 -41.05 -3.90
C ASP A 414 -20.87 -41.28 -5.27
N GLN A 415 -20.04 -42.34 -5.32
CA GLN A 415 -20.31 -43.56 -6.12
C GLN A 415 -19.44 -44.75 -5.70
#